data_AF-A0AAP4A3M5-F1
#
_entry.id   AF-A0AAP4A3M5-F1
#
_cell.length_a   1.000
_cell.length_b   1.000
_cell.length_c   1.000
_cell.angle_alpha   90.00
_cell.angle_beta   90.00
_cell.angle_gamma   90.00
#
_symmetry.space_group_name_H-M   'P 1'
#
loop_
_entity.id
_entity.type
_entity.pdbx_description
1 polymer ?
#
loop_
_entity_poly.entity_id
_entity_poly.type
_entity_poly.pdbx_seq_one_letter_code
_entity_poly.pdbx_strand_id
1 'polypeptide(L)'
;MKLKTTFFIVFTHILLSIFCIGCTSETFKEKEVNNKVEIKELSEVEERKKEGYNLPLVVIDTNGEKINGNESVNGTIKIYDSEYGINTLKDEPTLECNIEIKIRGNTTRRVPKKQYSIDLVDENGNKKEEEILGMPKESEWILNAPFEDKSLLRNYMAYNISRGIMEYAPRAKFCEAFIVDDGKDISTNHYKGVFLMIEKIKRDKNRVNISKSNPSKDETSFIVEKNNPKEKDIIFNNYGKEAYLYDYPILASYPKKNLTDGQINYISKTISMFERNLYSNEFNNKYTGYQKYIDVDTFVDYYIINEFFNNTDAGILSTYIYKDFGEKIKAGPVWDFNASMGNSNVLSPYYDYKGFYMNRTAWFDRLMEDKTFVIKVINRYKLLRKTYLSDEYLINFIDDTVKMLGEAPKRNFEVWPIYMCNQFEMFKDYRNDFSKFEDDPKKLDEYLKYNTSLFKSTENMATSYEEEIEMLKVFLINRGRWMDENIEKLYRWTE
;
A
#
# COMPACT_ATOMS: atom_id res chain seq x y z
N MET A 1 -37.94 -15.66 81.23
CA MET A 1 -36.90 -15.00 80.42
C MET A 1 -36.06 -16.09 79.78
N LYS A 2 -36.09 -16.39 78.48
CA LYS A 2 -36.84 -15.87 77.34
C LYS A 2 -36.97 -17.05 76.36
N LEU A 3 -38.21 -17.39 75.99
CA LEU A 3 -38.54 -17.84 74.64
C LEU A 3 -37.95 -16.80 73.65
N LYS A 4 -36.71 -16.95 73.21
CA LYS A 4 -36.14 -16.14 72.10
C LYS A 4 -35.06 -16.86 71.28
N THR A 5 -34.70 -18.10 71.58
CA THR A 5 -33.54 -18.74 70.92
C THR A 5 -33.92 -19.71 69.80
N THR A 6 -35.15 -20.22 69.76
CA THR A 6 -35.55 -21.23 68.74
C THR A 6 -36.17 -20.61 67.47
N PHE A 7 -36.54 -19.32 67.49
CA PHE A 7 -37.11 -18.64 66.30
C PHE A 7 -36.05 -18.07 65.35
N PHE A 8 -34.78 -17.99 65.77
CA PHE A 8 -33.73 -17.34 64.98
C PHE A 8 -33.05 -18.30 63.97
N ILE A 9 -33.08 -19.61 64.23
CA ILE A 9 -32.40 -20.63 63.41
C ILE A 9 -33.26 -21.09 62.22
N VAL A 10 -34.59 -21.06 62.35
CA VAL A 10 -35.50 -21.42 61.24
C VAL A 10 -35.62 -20.27 60.22
N PHE A 11 -35.51 -19.01 60.65
CA PHE A 11 -35.58 -17.85 59.74
C PHE A 11 -34.30 -17.67 58.91
N THR A 12 -33.12 -18.04 59.42
CA THR A 12 -31.85 -17.97 58.68
C THR A 12 -31.73 -19.04 57.60
N HIS A 13 -32.32 -20.23 57.78
CA HIS A 13 -32.33 -21.27 56.74
C HIS A 13 -33.32 -20.95 55.60
N ILE A 14 -34.46 -20.32 55.90
CA ILE A 14 -35.42 -19.90 54.86
C ILE A 14 -34.87 -18.71 54.06
N LEU A 15 -34.20 -17.74 54.70
CA LEU A 15 -33.55 -16.63 53.99
C LEU A 15 -32.36 -17.08 53.13
N LEU A 16 -31.55 -18.06 53.55
CA LEU A 16 -30.49 -18.63 52.70
C LEU A 16 -31.05 -19.38 51.50
N SER A 17 -32.16 -20.12 51.67
CA SER A 17 -32.79 -20.82 50.53
C SER A 17 -33.43 -19.86 49.53
N ILE A 18 -34.00 -18.71 49.96
CA ILE A 18 -34.54 -17.68 49.06
C ILE A 18 -33.41 -16.91 48.37
N PHE A 19 -32.27 -16.67 49.05
CA PHE A 19 -31.10 -16.03 48.44
C PHE A 19 -30.41 -16.93 47.39
N CYS A 20 -30.36 -18.25 47.63
CA CYS A 20 -29.82 -19.21 46.66
C CYS A 20 -30.74 -19.43 45.45
N ILE A 21 -32.08 -19.32 45.60
CA ILE A 21 -33.02 -19.37 44.48
C ILE A 21 -33.01 -18.05 43.68
N GLY A 22 -32.84 -16.91 44.34
CA GLY A 22 -32.66 -15.59 43.71
C GLY A 22 -31.42 -15.52 42.82
N CYS A 23 -30.24 -15.85 43.38
CA CYS A 23 -28.97 -15.84 42.65
C CYS A 23 -28.91 -16.88 41.51
N THR A 24 -29.58 -18.03 41.64
CA THR A 24 -29.67 -19.01 40.54
C THR A 24 -30.64 -18.55 39.45
N SER A 25 -31.74 -17.90 39.79
CA SER A 25 -32.67 -17.37 38.79
C SER A 25 -32.09 -16.18 38.01
N GLU A 26 -31.29 -15.32 38.66
CA GLU A 26 -30.60 -14.23 37.99
C GLU A 26 -29.48 -14.75 37.09
N THR A 27 -28.67 -15.70 37.56
CA THR A 27 -27.63 -16.32 36.71
C THR A 27 -28.21 -17.15 35.57
N PHE A 28 -29.34 -17.85 35.75
CA PHE A 28 -30.05 -18.52 34.65
C PHE A 28 -30.63 -17.52 33.65
N LYS A 29 -31.23 -16.42 34.11
CA LYS A 29 -31.70 -15.34 33.23
C LYS A 29 -30.55 -14.70 32.48
N GLU A 30 -29.43 -14.42 33.14
CA GLU A 30 -28.24 -13.82 32.53
C GLU A 30 -27.63 -14.77 31.49
N LYS A 31 -27.59 -16.08 31.77
CA LYS A 31 -27.14 -17.11 30.83
C LYS A 31 -28.11 -17.32 29.65
N GLU A 32 -29.41 -17.27 29.88
CA GLU A 32 -30.42 -17.30 28.80
C GLU A 32 -30.39 -16.03 27.94
N VAL A 33 -30.20 -14.86 28.55
CA VAL A 33 -30.06 -13.58 27.87
C VAL A 33 -28.77 -13.59 27.04
N ASN A 34 -27.64 -14.01 27.60
CA ASN A 34 -26.37 -14.13 26.86
C ASN A 34 -26.48 -15.12 25.71
N ASN A 35 -27.08 -16.29 25.91
CA ASN A 35 -27.33 -17.24 24.82
C ASN A 35 -28.25 -16.66 23.75
N LYS A 36 -29.29 -15.91 24.12
CA LYS A 36 -30.18 -15.26 23.14
C LYS A 36 -29.49 -14.14 22.37
N VAL A 37 -28.62 -13.37 23.01
CA VAL A 37 -27.79 -12.34 22.37
C VAL A 37 -26.82 -13.00 21.39
N GLU A 38 -26.12 -14.06 21.80
CA GLU A 38 -25.19 -14.81 20.96
C GLU A 38 -25.89 -15.48 19.76
N ILE A 39 -27.06 -16.11 19.97
CA ILE A 39 -27.87 -16.67 18.88
C ILE A 39 -28.35 -15.58 17.93
N LYS A 40 -28.74 -14.40 18.45
CA LYS A 40 -29.18 -13.28 17.62
C LYS A 40 -28.04 -12.72 16.79
N GLU A 41 -26.86 -12.50 17.37
CA GLU A 41 -25.64 -12.09 16.66
C GLU A 41 -25.25 -13.11 15.58
N LEU A 42 -25.26 -14.40 15.89
CA LEU A 42 -25.00 -15.46 14.92
C LEU A 42 -26.01 -15.45 13.75
N SER A 43 -27.29 -15.24 14.04
CA SER A 43 -28.34 -15.17 13.01
C SER A 43 -28.22 -13.93 12.13
N GLU A 44 -27.87 -12.78 12.70
CA GLU A 44 -27.64 -11.53 11.95
C GLU A 44 -26.40 -11.65 11.07
N VAL A 45 -25.33 -12.30 11.55
CA VAL A 45 -24.13 -12.61 10.76
C VAL A 45 -24.46 -13.53 9.59
N GLU A 46 -25.25 -14.58 9.78
CA GLU A 46 -25.67 -15.49 8.71
C GLU A 46 -26.55 -14.82 7.65
N GLU A 47 -27.42 -13.89 8.06
CA GLU A 47 -28.25 -13.12 7.12
C GLU A 47 -27.40 -12.11 6.32
N ARG A 48 -26.48 -11.40 6.99
CA ARG A 48 -25.51 -10.50 6.35
C ARG A 48 -24.62 -11.22 5.34
N LYS A 49 -24.22 -12.48 5.60
CA LYS A 49 -23.39 -13.26 4.66
C LYS A 49 -24.02 -13.49 3.29
N LYS A 50 -25.35 -13.43 3.18
CA LYS A 50 -26.05 -13.68 1.90
C LYS A 50 -25.95 -12.51 0.93
N GLU A 51 -25.86 -11.27 1.43
CA GLU A 51 -25.91 -10.05 0.63
C GLU A 51 -24.76 -9.07 0.90
N GLY A 52 -23.87 -9.37 1.86
CA GLY A 52 -22.83 -8.48 2.34
C GLY A 52 -21.44 -8.74 1.79
N TYR A 53 -20.53 -7.83 2.14
CA TYR A 53 -19.16 -7.77 1.65
C TYR A 53 -18.16 -7.98 2.79
N ASN A 54 -17.19 -8.88 2.60
CA ASN A 54 -16.19 -9.21 3.63
C ASN A 54 -15.13 -8.12 3.81
N LEU A 55 -15.11 -7.13 2.92
CA LEU A 55 -14.22 -5.98 2.97
C LEU A 55 -15.03 -4.71 3.25
N PRO A 56 -14.41 -3.70 3.89
CA PRO A 56 -15.03 -2.38 4.03
C PRO A 56 -15.48 -1.84 2.69
N LEU A 57 -16.63 -1.16 2.67
CA LEU A 57 -17.14 -0.50 1.47
C LEU A 57 -16.70 0.94 1.44
N VAL A 58 -16.19 1.40 0.30
CA VAL A 58 -15.90 2.80 0.02
C VAL A 58 -16.84 3.26 -1.08
N VAL A 59 -17.79 4.13 -0.74
CA VAL A 59 -18.70 4.75 -1.69
C VAL A 59 -18.24 6.17 -1.96
N ILE A 60 -18.01 6.49 -3.22
CA ILE A 60 -17.73 7.85 -3.68
C ILE A 60 -18.88 8.30 -4.55
N ASP A 61 -19.42 9.48 -4.24
CA ASP A 61 -20.48 10.13 -5.01
C ASP A 61 -20.04 11.54 -5.42
N THR A 62 -19.98 11.80 -6.71
CA THR A 62 -19.59 13.09 -7.29
C THR A 62 -20.79 13.89 -7.80
N ASN A 63 -22.01 13.55 -7.37
CA ASN A 63 -23.25 14.24 -7.72
C ASN A 63 -23.46 14.38 -9.24
N GLY A 64 -23.02 13.37 -10.01
CA GLY A 64 -23.14 13.32 -11.47
C GLY A 64 -22.02 14.00 -12.25
N GLU A 65 -20.99 14.53 -11.58
CA GLU A 65 -19.79 15.01 -12.25
C GLU A 65 -18.82 13.86 -12.56
N LYS A 66 -18.51 13.65 -13.84
CA LYS A 66 -17.61 12.58 -14.28
C LYS A 66 -16.18 12.83 -13.84
N ILE A 67 -15.53 11.81 -13.27
CA ILE A 67 -14.13 11.89 -12.83
C ILE A 67 -13.21 11.67 -14.03
N ASN A 68 -13.07 12.69 -14.87
CA ASN A 68 -12.30 12.61 -16.12
C ASN A 68 -10.99 13.41 -16.06
N GLY A 69 -9.95 12.87 -16.67
CA GLY A 69 -8.72 13.64 -16.93
C GLY A 69 -7.83 13.89 -15.71
N ASN A 70 -7.36 15.14 -15.56
CA ASN A 70 -6.36 15.58 -14.57
C ASN A 70 -6.95 16.45 -13.46
N GLU A 71 -8.19 16.91 -13.62
CA GLU A 71 -8.81 17.88 -12.74
C GLU A 71 -9.42 17.18 -11.52
N SER A 72 -9.46 17.90 -10.40
CA SER A 72 -10.15 17.43 -9.21
C SER A 72 -11.64 17.74 -9.36
N VAL A 73 -12.47 16.77 -8.97
CA VAL A 73 -13.92 16.85 -8.89
C VAL A 73 -14.32 16.81 -7.42
N ASN A 74 -15.35 17.56 -7.05
CA ASN A 74 -15.89 17.52 -5.70
C ASN A 74 -16.85 16.34 -5.52
N GLY A 75 -16.88 15.77 -4.32
CA GLY A 75 -17.82 14.71 -4.01
C GLY A 75 -17.87 14.40 -2.52
N THR A 76 -18.48 13.27 -2.20
CA THR A 76 -18.58 12.73 -0.84
C THR A 76 -17.96 11.33 -0.82
N ILE A 77 -17.24 11.02 0.25
CA ILE A 77 -16.85 9.64 0.59
C ILE A 77 -17.69 9.15 1.76
N LYS A 78 -18.22 7.93 1.63
CA LYS A 78 -18.83 7.16 2.71
C LYS A 78 -18.07 5.86 2.89
N ILE A 79 -17.71 5.54 4.13
CA ILE A 79 -17.03 4.29 4.48
C ILE A 79 -17.95 3.46 5.36
N TYR A 80 -18.13 2.19 5.00
CA TYR A 80 -18.88 1.21 5.79
C TYR A 80 -17.89 0.15 6.23
N ASP A 81 -17.59 0.12 7.53
CA ASP A 81 -16.63 -0.79 8.16
C ASP A 81 -17.25 -1.33 9.46
N SER A 82 -18.15 -2.30 9.29
CA SER A 82 -18.94 -2.92 10.34
C SER A 82 -18.07 -3.77 11.26
N GLU A 83 -18.32 -3.68 12.57
CA GLU A 83 -17.66 -4.51 13.59
C GLU A 83 -17.93 -6.02 13.40
N TYR A 84 -19.00 -6.40 12.68
CA TYR A 84 -19.30 -7.79 12.35
C TYR A 84 -18.41 -8.39 11.25
N GLY A 85 -17.57 -7.56 10.60
CA GLY A 85 -16.71 -7.97 9.48
C GLY A 85 -17.45 -8.25 8.17
N ILE A 86 -18.76 -7.97 8.11
CA ILE A 86 -19.59 -8.08 6.91
C ILE A 86 -20.37 -6.78 6.72
N ASN A 87 -20.09 -6.14 5.59
CA ASN A 87 -20.52 -4.78 5.29
C ASN A 87 -21.66 -4.78 4.28
N THR A 88 -22.61 -3.85 4.43
CA THR A 88 -23.71 -3.66 3.48
C THR A 88 -23.93 -2.16 3.24
N LEU A 89 -24.49 -1.81 2.08
CA LEU A 89 -24.89 -0.42 1.79
C LEU A 89 -26.11 0.05 2.60
N LYS A 90 -26.71 -0.84 3.40
CA LYS A 90 -27.82 -0.54 4.32
C LYS A 90 -27.33 -0.15 5.72
N ASP A 91 -26.05 -0.39 6.02
CA ASP A 91 -25.46 0.00 7.29
C ASP A 91 -25.32 1.53 7.37
N GLU A 92 -25.20 2.07 8.58
CA GLU A 92 -24.77 3.47 8.75
C GLU A 92 -23.26 3.57 8.45
N PRO A 93 -22.80 4.57 7.68
CA PRO A 93 -21.38 4.74 7.41
C PRO A 93 -20.62 5.09 8.69
N THR A 94 -19.46 4.49 8.89
CA THR A 94 -18.54 4.83 10.00
C THR A 94 -17.82 6.16 9.76
N LEU A 95 -17.74 6.59 8.50
CA LEU A 95 -17.22 7.89 8.10
C LEU A 95 -18.02 8.43 6.92
N GLU A 96 -18.39 9.71 7.00
CA GLU A 96 -18.90 10.50 5.89
C GLU A 96 -18.13 11.83 5.83
N CYS A 97 -17.58 12.17 4.66
CA CYS A 97 -16.76 13.37 4.49
C CYS A 97 -16.87 13.92 3.06
N ASN A 98 -16.78 15.25 2.92
CA ASN A 98 -16.56 15.87 1.61
C ASN A 98 -15.14 15.57 1.13
N ILE A 99 -14.98 15.43 -0.19
CA ILE A 99 -13.71 15.13 -0.82
C ILE A 99 -13.50 15.95 -2.10
N GLU A 100 -12.24 16.20 -2.42
CA GLU A 100 -11.76 16.39 -3.80
C GLU A 100 -11.15 15.09 -4.31
N ILE A 101 -11.59 14.61 -5.48
CA ILE A 101 -11.12 13.37 -6.08
C ILE A 101 -10.62 13.58 -7.51
N LYS A 102 -9.55 12.88 -7.88
CA LYS A 102 -9.07 12.82 -9.27
C LYS A 102 -8.43 11.50 -9.62
N ILE A 103 -8.42 11.18 -10.92
CA ILE A 103 -7.62 10.06 -11.44
C ILE A 103 -6.14 10.32 -11.16
N ARG A 104 -5.43 9.29 -10.67
CA ARG A 104 -3.98 9.31 -10.45
C ARG A 104 -3.24 8.28 -11.29
N GLY A 105 -1.91 8.38 -11.23
CA GLY A 105 -0.97 7.49 -11.92
C GLY A 105 -0.56 8.02 -13.28
N ASN A 106 0.57 7.53 -13.79
CA ASN A 106 1.11 7.91 -15.10
C ASN A 106 0.67 6.90 -16.17
N THR A 107 1.13 5.67 -16.06
CA THR A 107 0.79 4.57 -16.99
C THR A 107 -0.59 4.00 -16.70
N THR A 108 -0.90 3.73 -15.43
CA THR A 108 -2.16 3.10 -15.00
C THR A 108 -3.40 3.90 -15.35
N ARG A 109 -3.28 5.21 -15.60
CA ARG A 109 -4.45 6.00 -16.00
C ARG A 109 -5.02 5.61 -17.37
N ARG A 110 -4.23 4.86 -18.16
CA ARG A 110 -4.58 4.38 -19.49
C ARG A 110 -5.38 3.08 -19.45
N VAL A 111 -5.43 2.39 -18.30
CA VAL A 111 -6.23 1.17 -18.13
C VAL A 111 -7.67 1.50 -17.72
N PRO A 112 -8.65 0.61 -17.95
CA PRO A 112 -10.05 0.93 -17.70
C PRO A 112 -10.39 1.06 -16.20
N LYS A 113 -9.81 0.21 -15.34
CA LYS A 113 -9.98 0.35 -13.89
C LYS A 113 -9.11 1.48 -13.35
N LYS A 114 -9.73 2.65 -13.13
CA LYS A 114 -9.03 3.84 -12.65
C LYS A 114 -8.68 3.73 -11.17
N GLN A 115 -7.63 4.45 -10.79
CA GLN A 115 -7.25 4.67 -9.40
C GLN A 115 -7.25 6.16 -9.09
N TYR A 116 -7.47 6.50 -7.82
CA TYR A 116 -7.81 7.86 -7.42
C TYR A 116 -6.88 8.42 -6.35
N SER A 117 -6.63 9.72 -6.42
CA SER A 117 -6.16 10.53 -5.30
C SER A 117 -7.38 11.15 -4.64
N ILE A 118 -7.46 11.06 -3.31
CA ILE A 118 -8.57 11.59 -2.52
C ILE A 118 -7.99 12.58 -1.52
N ASP A 119 -8.50 13.80 -1.52
CA ASP A 119 -8.21 14.82 -0.53
C ASP A 119 -9.51 15.11 0.25
N LEU A 120 -9.52 14.84 1.55
CA LEU A 120 -10.65 15.09 2.44
C LEU A 120 -10.74 16.60 2.74
N VAL A 121 -11.94 17.16 2.63
CA VAL A 121 -12.18 18.60 2.81
C VAL A 121 -13.35 18.88 3.77
N ASP A 122 -13.31 20.04 4.41
CA ASP A 122 -14.43 20.59 5.17
C ASP A 122 -15.46 21.31 4.26
N GLU A 123 -16.50 21.89 4.84
CA GLU A 123 -17.54 22.64 4.12
C GLU A 123 -16.99 23.88 3.37
N ASN A 124 -15.81 24.36 3.74
CA ASN A 124 -15.15 25.51 3.12
C ASN A 124 -14.08 25.10 2.10
N GLY A 125 -13.91 23.80 1.83
CA GLY A 125 -12.88 23.27 0.93
C GLY A 125 -11.48 23.22 1.56
N ASN A 126 -11.33 23.41 2.86
CA ASN A 126 -10.04 23.26 3.54
C ASN A 126 -9.78 21.79 3.86
N LYS A 127 -8.50 21.41 3.90
CA LYS A 127 -8.08 20.05 4.28
C LYS A 127 -8.63 19.64 5.64
N LYS A 128 -9.26 18.48 5.70
CA LYS A 128 -9.81 17.87 6.91
C LYS A 128 -9.12 16.54 7.19
N GLU A 129 -8.54 16.37 8.37
CA GLU A 129 -7.86 15.12 8.73
C GLU A 129 -8.83 14.17 9.44
N GLU A 130 -9.01 12.96 8.91
CA GLU A 130 -9.83 11.91 9.51
C GLU A 130 -9.12 10.56 9.50
N GLU A 131 -9.51 9.68 10.41
CA GLU A 131 -9.06 8.29 10.39
C GLU A 131 -9.82 7.54 9.29
N ILE A 132 -9.12 6.72 8.52
CA ILE A 132 -9.72 5.88 7.48
C ILE A 132 -9.34 4.44 7.74
N LEU A 133 -10.33 3.56 7.94
CA LEU A 133 -10.15 2.12 8.12
C LEU A 133 -9.13 1.77 9.23
N GLY A 134 -9.21 2.53 10.35
CA GLY A 134 -8.30 2.42 11.49
C GLY A 134 -6.87 2.89 11.25
N MET A 135 -6.58 3.53 10.11
CA MET A 135 -5.29 4.18 9.86
C MET A 135 -5.27 5.59 10.48
N PRO A 136 -4.09 6.08 10.93
CA PRO A 136 -3.98 7.38 11.60
C PRO A 136 -4.52 8.54 10.76
N LYS A 137 -5.05 9.55 11.47
CA LYS A 137 -5.67 10.75 10.87
C LYS A 137 -4.81 11.38 9.80
N GLU A 138 -5.43 11.65 8.65
CA GLU A 138 -4.83 12.38 7.56
C GLU A 138 -5.90 12.89 6.57
N SER A 139 -5.59 13.95 5.81
CA SER A 139 -6.48 14.51 4.80
C SER A 139 -6.24 13.92 3.40
N GLU A 140 -5.09 13.30 3.15
CA GLU A 140 -4.69 12.85 1.82
C GLU A 140 -4.45 11.33 1.72
N TRP A 141 -5.23 10.70 0.83
CA TRP A 141 -5.28 9.26 0.66
C TRP A 141 -5.21 8.85 -0.82
N ILE A 142 -4.89 7.59 -1.06
CA ILE A 142 -4.89 6.97 -2.39
C ILE A 142 -5.86 5.80 -2.37
N LEU A 143 -6.79 5.77 -3.32
CA LEU A 143 -7.60 4.61 -3.63
C LEU A 143 -6.99 3.89 -4.84
N ASN A 144 -6.07 2.96 -4.58
CA ASN A 144 -5.29 2.23 -5.56
C ASN A 144 -6.07 1.04 -6.14
N ALA A 145 -6.07 0.93 -7.46
CA ALA A 145 -6.68 -0.16 -8.21
C ALA A 145 -5.60 -1.15 -8.67
N PRO A 146 -5.56 -2.39 -8.14
CA PRO A 146 -4.65 -3.43 -8.60
C PRO A 146 -5.16 -4.04 -9.92
N PHE A 147 -5.09 -3.29 -11.03
CA PHE A 147 -5.55 -3.79 -12.34
C PHE A 147 -4.52 -4.72 -12.99
N GLU A 148 -3.24 -4.33 -12.97
CA GLU A 148 -2.13 -5.17 -13.48
C GLU A 148 -1.77 -6.30 -12.51
N ASP A 149 -2.08 -6.15 -11.22
CA ASP A 149 -1.80 -7.14 -10.18
C ASP A 149 -2.99 -8.07 -10.00
N LYS A 150 -2.95 -9.22 -10.66
CA LYS A 150 -4.02 -10.22 -10.62
C LYS A 150 -4.11 -10.94 -9.28
N SER A 151 -3.06 -10.86 -8.46
CA SER A 151 -3.13 -11.37 -7.09
C SER A 151 -3.91 -10.41 -6.19
N LEU A 152 -4.02 -9.13 -6.56
CA LEU A 152 -4.51 -8.03 -5.71
C LEU A 152 -3.64 -7.77 -4.46
N LEU A 153 -2.58 -8.56 -4.23
CA LEU A 153 -1.86 -8.67 -2.96
C LEU A 153 -0.52 -7.91 -2.96
N ARG A 154 0.11 -7.62 -4.09
CA ARG A 154 1.55 -7.28 -4.14
C ARG A 154 1.89 -5.99 -3.41
N ASN A 155 1.16 -4.92 -3.67
CA ASN A 155 1.31 -3.66 -2.94
C ASN A 155 1.01 -3.84 -1.45
N TYR A 156 -0.09 -4.53 -1.13
CA TYR A 156 -0.50 -4.77 0.26
C TYR A 156 0.58 -5.52 1.05
N MET A 157 1.11 -6.61 0.48
CA MET A 157 2.13 -7.43 1.11
C MET A 157 3.44 -6.68 1.26
N ALA A 158 3.95 -6.07 0.18
CA ALA A 158 5.20 -5.34 0.23
C ALA A 158 5.18 -4.23 1.28
N TYR A 159 4.09 -3.47 1.37
CA TYR A 159 3.93 -2.42 2.37
C TYR A 159 3.84 -2.97 3.79
N ASN A 160 2.98 -3.95 4.06
CA ASN A 160 2.83 -4.50 5.42
C ASN A 160 4.11 -5.15 5.94
N ILE A 161 4.82 -5.89 5.08
CA ILE A 161 6.09 -6.53 5.45
C ILE A 161 7.19 -5.48 5.67
N SER A 162 7.28 -4.48 4.79
CA SER A 162 8.29 -3.41 4.91
C SER A 162 8.12 -2.60 6.19
N ARG A 163 6.90 -2.45 6.72
CA ARG A 163 6.65 -1.81 8.03
C ARG A 163 7.23 -2.58 9.22
N GLY A 164 7.53 -3.87 9.08
CA GLY A 164 8.26 -4.66 10.07
C GLY A 164 9.78 -4.51 9.97
N ILE A 165 10.28 -3.96 8.87
CA ILE A 165 11.71 -3.89 8.55
C ILE A 165 12.23 -2.45 8.66
N MET A 166 11.50 -1.48 8.11
CA MET A 166 11.86 -0.07 8.04
C MET A 166 11.10 0.77 9.08
N GLU A 167 11.61 1.97 9.38
CA GLU A 167 10.95 2.93 10.27
C GLU A 167 9.53 3.31 9.82
N TYR A 168 9.35 3.51 8.50
CA TYR A 168 8.04 3.74 7.90
C TYR A 168 7.97 3.14 6.49
N ALA A 169 6.86 2.46 6.24
CA ALA A 169 6.32 2.18 4.91
C ALA A 169 4.81 2.47 4.95
N PRO A 170 4.18 2.83 3.81
CA PRO A 170 2.77 3.18 3.77
C PRO A 170 1.89 2.10 4.38
N ARG A 171 0.86 2.48 5.15
CA ARG A 171 -0.22 1.54 5.49
C ARG A 171 -1.17 1.38 4.30
N ALA A 172 -1.68 0.17 4.13
CA ALA A 172 -2.66 -0.17 3.11
C ALA A 172 -3.77 -1.04 3.72
N LYS A 173 -5.02 -0.75 3.37
CA LYS A 173 -6.21 -1.51 3.77
C LYS A 173 -7.03 -1.86 2.54
N PHE A 174 -7.50 -3.10 2.46
CA PHE A 174 -8.42 -3.52 1.40
C PHE A 174 -9.79 -2.90 1.61
N CYS A 175 -10.45 -2.59 0.49
CA CYS A 175 -11.84 -2.17 0.45
C CYS A 175 -12.47 -2.56 -0.90
N GLU A 176 -13.79 -2.57 -0.96
CA GLU A 176 -14.53 -2.66 -2.21
C GLU A 176 -15.17 -1.32 -2.52
N ALA A 177 -15.00 -0.83 -3.75
CA ALA A 177 -15.36 0.54 -4.10
C ALA A 177 -16.65 0.60 -4.95
N PHE A 178 -17.49 1.58 -4.65
CA PHE A 178 -18.59 2.03 -5.51
C PHE A 178 -18.31 3.48 -5.93
N ILE A 179 -18.37 3.75 -7.24
CA ILE A 179 -18.18 5.09 -7.79
C ILE A 179 -19.47 5.50 -8.49
N VAL A 180 -20.15 6.50 -7.92
CA VAL A 180 -21.39 7.09 -8.42
C VAL A 180 -21.04 8.43 -9.05
N ASP A 181 -20.90 8.46 -10.38
CA ASP A 181 -20.50 9.63 -11.15
C ASP A 181 -21.48 9.99 -12.27
N ASP A 182 -22.68 9.42 -12.22
CA ASP A 182 -23.74 9.59 -13.22
C ASP A 182 -25.01 10.26 -12.65
N GLY A 183 -25.00 10.60 -11.36
CA GLY A 183 -26.08 11.29 -10.65
C GLY A 183 -27.28 10.40 -10.35
N LYS A 184 -27.16 9.07 -10.50
CA LYS A 184 -28.21 8.11 -10.16
C LYS A 184 -28.00 7.52 -8.77
N ASP A 185 -29.07 6.92 -8.25
CA ASP A 185 -28.98 6.16 -7.00
C ASP A 185 -27.96 5.03 -7.10
N ILE A 186 -27.25 4.79 -5.98
CA ILE A 186 -26.26 3.72 -5.89
C ILE A 186 -26.87 2.37 -6.26
N SER A 187 -26.14 1.59 -7.06
CA SER A 187 -26.57 0.28 -7.55
C SER A 187 -25.35 -0.58 -7.84
N THR A 188 -25.58 -1.84 -8.19
CA THR A 188 -24.52 -2.78 -8.57
C THR A 188 -23.72 -2.32 -9.79
N ASN A 189 -24.26 -1.44 -10.63
CA ASN A 189 -23.52 -0.88 -11.78
C ASN A 189 -22.40 0.09 -11.35
N HIS A 190 -22.49 0.64 -10.14
CA HIS A 190 -21.48 1.52 -9.57
C HIS A 190 -20.32 0.78 -8.92
N TYR A 191 -20.46 -0.54 -8.68
CA TYR A 191 -19.41 -1.36 -8.11
C TYR A 191 -18.19 -1.45 -9.04
N LYS A 192 -17.00 -1.16 -8.52
CA LYS A 192 -15.72 -1.14 -9.27
C LYS A 192 -14.72 -2.19 -8.80
N GLY A 193 -15.09 -3.13 -7.93
CA GLY A 193 -14.21 -4.21 -7.49
C GLY A 193 -13.36 -3.86 -6.27
N VAL A 194 -12.29 -4.64 -6.08
CA VAL A 194 -11.35 -4.52 -4.95
C VAL A 194 -10.35 -3.41 -5.18
N PHE A 195 -10.08 -2.62 -4.13
CA PHE A 195 -9.11 -1.54 -4.08
C PHE A 195 -8.27 -1.63 -2.79
N LEU A 196 -7.16 -0.91 -2.79
CA LEU A 196 -6.38 -0.60 -1.60
C LEU A 196 -6.53 0.88 -1.26
N MET A 197 -6.98 1.18 -0.05
CA MET A 197 -6.82 2.50 0.55
C MET A 197 -5.42 2.61 1.14
N ILE A 198 -4.60 3.53 0.60
CA ILE A 198 -3.17 3.62 0.87
C ILE A 198 -2.82 5.02 1.37
N GLU A 199 -1.95 5.09 2.38
CA GLU A 199 -1.32 6.34 2.81
C GLU A 199 -0.45 6.94 1.70
N LYS A 200 -0.63 8.23 1.39
CA LYS A 200 0.36 8.96 0.59
C LYS A 200 1.68 9.08 1.36
N ILE A 201 2.82 8.88 0.71
CA ILE A 201 4.13 9.24 1.30
C ILE A 201 4.16 10.77 1.48
N LYS A 202 4.18 11.21 2.74
CA LYS A 202 4.31 12.62 3.13
C LYS A 202 4.93 12.74 4.51
N ARG A 203 5.36 13.96 4.83
CA ARG A 203 5.77 14.33 6.18
C ARG A 203 4.56 14.33 7.12
N ASP A 204 4.60 13.47 8.12
CA ASP A 204 3.67 13.44 9.26
C ASP A 204 4.28 12.60 10.40
N LYS A 205 3.87 12.85 11.65
CA LYS A 205 4.35 12.10 12.82
C LYS A 205 4.06 10.59 12.76
N ASN A 206 3.03 10.18 12.03
CA ASN A 206 2.63 8.79 11.83
C ASN A 206 3.04 8.23 10.45
N ARG A 207 3.74 9.03 9.64
CA ARG A 207 4.27 8.68 8.32
C ARG A 207 5.79 8.91 8.30
N VAL A 208 6.32 9.70 7.35
CA VAL A 208 7.73 10.11 7.39
C VAL A 208 7.88 11.18 8.46
N ASN A 209 8.33 10.76 9.65
CA ASN A 209 8.40 11.61 10.83
C ASN A 209 9.67 12.48 10.83
N ILE A 210 9.65 13.54 10.04
CA ILE A 210 10.67 14.59 10.05
C ILE A 210 10.08 15.93 10.47
N SER A 211 10.96 16.82 10.93
CA SER A 211 10.59 18.17 11.35
C SER A 211 9.96 18.99 10.22
N LYS A 212 9.13 19.96 10.58
CA LYS A 212 8.47 20.84 9.62
C LYS A 212 9.48 21.84 9.05
N SER A 213 9.48 22.03 7.73
CA SER A 213 10.26 23.08 7.06
C SER A 213 9.91 24.47 7.58
N ASN A 214 10.93 25.31 7.76
CA ASN A 214 10.79 26.71 8.15
C ASN A 214 11.24 27.60 6.97
N PRO A 215 10.33 28.38 6.34
CA PRO A 215 10.67 29.20 5.16
C PRO A 215 11.66 30.33 5.47
N SER A 216 11.90 30.66 6.74
CA SER A 216 12.91 31.66 7.14
C SER A 216 14.33 31.09 7.26
N LYS A 217 14.55 29.81 6.93
CA LYS A 217 15.86 29.15 6.98
C LYS A 217 16.14 28.40 5.67
N ASP A 218 17.40 28.42 5.25
CA ASP A 218 17.88 27.67 4.08
C ASP A 218 18.01 26.18 4.37
N GLU A 219 18.60 25.82 5.52
CA GLU A 219 18.58 24.43 5.99
C GLU A 219 17.13 24.00 6.22
N THR A 220 16.76 22.82 5.72
CA THR A 220 15.40 22.30 5.83
C THR A 220 15.37 20.78 5.78
N SER A 221 14.39 20.19 6.46
CA SER A 221 14.04 18.77 6.31
C SER A 221 13.37 18.55 4.95
N PHE A 222 13.63 17.41 4.31
CA PHE A 222 13.07 17.11 3.00
C PHE A 222 12.73 15.64 2.79
N ILE A 223 11.80 15.41 1.88
CA ILE A 223 11.54 14.14 1.21
C ILE A 223 11.65 14.42 -0.29
N VAL A 224 12.44 13.63 -0.99
CA VAL A 224 12.57 13.75 -2.44
C VAL A 224 12.38 12.39 -3.11
N GLU A 225 11.99 12.41 -4.37
CA GLU A 225 11.71 11.20 -5.13
C GLU A 225 12.36 11.21 -6.51
N LYS A 226 12.90 10.08 -6.98
CA LYS A 226 13.18 9.89 -8.40
C LYS A 226 11.89 9.48 -9.09
N ASN A 227 11.39 10.32 -10.00
CA ASN A 227 10.14 10.05 -10.70
C ASN A 227 10.03 10.83 -12.02
N ASN A 228 8.97 10.57 -12.79
CA ASN A 228 8.60 11.34 -13.97
C ASN A 228 8.16 12.77 -13.56
N PRO A 229 8.82 13.82 -14.05
CA PRO A 229 8.46 15.20 -13.71
C PRO A 229 7.11 15.59 -14.32
N LYS A 230 6.33 16.37 -13.57
CA LYS A 230 5.13 17.08 -14.05
C LYS A 230 5.41 18.58 -14.13
N GLU A 231 4.56 19.30 -14.84
CA GLU A 231 4.71 20.74 -15.12
C GLU A 231 4.98 21.61 -13.87
N LYS A 232 4.38 21.27 -12.73
CA LYS A 232 4.49 22.04 -11.47
C LYS A 232 5.47 21.45 -10.46
N ASP A 233 6.22 20.41 -10.84
CA ASP A 233 7.15 19.76 -9.92
C ASP A 233 8.45 20.56 -9.81
N ILE A 234 8.99 20.63 -8.59
CA ILE A 234 10.31 21.23 -8.35
C ILE A 234 11.35 20.16 -8.62
N ILE A 235 12.20 20.41 -9.61
CA ILE A 235 13.30 19.53 -10.02
C ILE A 235 14.60 20.05 -9.41
N PHE A 236 15.34 19.20 -8.70
CA PHE A 236 16.64 19.59 -8.15
C PHE A 236 17.76 19.45 -9.20
N ASN A 237 18.72 20.36 -9.13
CA ASN A 237 19.95 20.32 -9.93
C ASN A 237 21.07 19.76 -9.05
N ASN A 238 21.09 18.45 -8.90
CA ASN A 238 22.09 17.73 -8.12
C ASN A 238 23.14 17.07 -9.04
N TYR A 239 24.27 16.67 -8.46
CA TYR A 239 25.40 16.11 -9.21
C TYR A 239 25.02 14.93 -10.10
N GLY A 240 24.21 13.99 -9.65
CA GLY A 240 23.77 12.85 -10.45
C GLY A 240 23.04 13.26 -11.73
N LYS A 241 22.25 14.33 -11.68
CA LYS A 241 21.63 14.93 -12.87
C LYS A 241 22.66 15.64 -13.76
N GLU A 242 23.54 16.45 -13.18
CA GLU A 242 24.58 17.19 -13.92
C GLU A 242 25.56 16.26 -14.66
N ALA A 243 25.90 15.14 -14.03
CA ALA A 243 26.85 14.16 -14.54
C ALA A 243 26.17 13.01 -15.32
N TYR A 244 24.86 13.10 -15.57
CA TYR A 244 24.08 12.08 -16.30
C TYR A 244 24.25 10.66 -15.74
N LEU A 245 24.24 10.52 -14.40
CA LEU A 245 24.42 9.22 -13.73
C LEU A 245 23.16 8.34 -13.78
N TYR A 246 22.00 8.95 -14.04
CA TYR A 246 20.73 8.24 -14.18
C TYR A 246 19.72 9.11 -14.96
N ASP A 247 18.72 8.48 -15.56
CA ASP A 247 17.81 9.13 -16.52
C ASP A 247 16.72 10.00 -15.88
N TYR A 248 16.26 9.64 -14.68
CA TYR A 248 15.12 10.30 -14.03
C TYR A 248 15.56 11.27 -12.95
N PRO A 249 15.04 12.53 -12.97
CA PRO A 249 15.44 13.55 -12.02
C PRO A 249 14.93 13.27 -10.61
N ILE A 250 15.54 13.94 -9.64
CA ILE A 250 15.04 14.02 -8.27
C ILE A 250 14.06 15.20 -8.14
N LEU A 251 12.88 14.92 -7.60
CA LEU A 251 11.76 15.83 -7.44
C LEU A 251 11.44 16.09 -5.97
N ALA A 252 10.92 17.27 -5.66
CA ALA A 252 10.44 17.58 -4.31
C ALA A 252 9.13 16.85 -3.97
N SER A 253 9.17 16.00 -2.95
CA SER A 253 7.96 15.39 -2.36
C SER A 253 7.54 16.15 -1.10
N TYR A 254 8.50 16.59 -0.30
CA TYR A 254 8.31 17.50 0.84
C TYR A 254 9.54 18.40 1.04
N PRO A 255 9.35 19.70 1.28
CA PRO A 255 8.17 20.49 0.94
C PRO A 255 7.87 20.43 -0.56
N LYS A 256 6.62 20.14 -0.93
CA LYS A 256 6.23 19.96 -2.34
C LYS A 256 6.14 21.26 -3.13
N LYS A 257 5.88 22.37 -2.44
CA LYS A 257 5.67 23.72 -3.00
C LYS A 257 6.26 24.75 -2.04
N ASN A 258 6.43 25.99 -2.52
CA ASN A 258 6.87 27.14 -1.73
C ASN A 258 8.23 26.96 -1.04
N LEU A 259 9.14 26.19 -1.66
CA LEU A 259 10.54 26.20 -1.28
C LEU A 259 11.15 27.54 -1.65
N THR A 260 11.94 28.13 -0.76
CA THR A 260 12.76 29.31 -1.08
C THR A 260 13.97 28.92 -1.93
N ASP A 261 14.58 29.86 -2.65
CA ASP A 261 15.82 29.60 -3.41
C ASP A 261 16.93 29.04 -2.52
N GLY A 262 17.04 29.54 -1.28
CA GLY A 262 17.98 29.04 -0.28
C GLY A 262 17.73 27.57 0.10
N GLN A 263 16.47 27.17 0.25
CA GLN A 263 16.10 25.77 0.50
C GLN A 263 16.33 24.86 -0.71
N ILE A 264 16.00 25.32 -1.92
CA ILE A 264 16.28 24.59 -3.16
C ILE A 264 17.79 24.35 -3.31
N ASN A 265 18.60 25.38 -3.04
CA ASN A 265 20.05 25.28 -3.06
C ASN A 265 20.58 24.34 -1.95
N TYR A 266 20.05 24.42 -0.73
CA TYR A 266 20.42 23.52 0.36
C TYR A 266 20.17 22.04 0.01
N ILE A 267 18.98 21.71 -0.50
CA ILE A 267 18.63 20.33 -0.87
C ILE A 267 19.52 19.86 -2.03
N SER A 268 19.64 20.66 -3.09
CA SER A 268 20.47 20.33 -4.26
C SER A 268 21.93 20.09 -3.87
N LYS A 269 22.49 20.95 -3.01
CA LYS A 269 23.87 20.83 -2.51
C LYS A 269 24.03 19.61 -1.60
N THR A 270 23.08 19.35 -0.72
CA THR A 270 23.13 18.20 0.20
C THR A 270 23.18 16.88 -0.57
N ILE A 271 22.31 16.71 -1.56
CA ILE A 271 22.29 15.53 -2.44
C ILE A 271 23.57 15.48 -3.29
N SER A 272 24.00 16.61 -3.86
CA SER A 272 25.24 16.66 -4.63
C SER A 272 26.48 16.29 -3.83
N MET A 273 26.56 16.68 -2.56
CA MET A 273 27.69 16.33 -1.70
C MET A 273 27.74 14.82 -1.42
N PHE A 274 26.58 14.19 -1.20
CA PHE A 274 26.47 12.74 -1.11
C PHE A 274 26.91 12.06 -2.41
N GLU A 275 26.34 12.45 -3.55
CA GLU A 275 26.62 11.78 -4.83
C GLU A 275 28.06 12.02 -5.30
N ARG A 276 28.59 13.24 -5.19
CA ARG A 276 30.00 13.51 -5.54
C ARG A 276 30.95 12.66 -4.73
N ASN A 277 30.64 12.41 -3.46
CA ASN A 277 31.41 11.51 -2.64
C ASN A 277 31.24 10.04 -3.07
N LEU A 278 29.99 9.60 -3.26
CA LEU A 278 29.66 8.21 -3.63
C LEU A 278 30.28 7.79 -4.98
N TYR A 279 30.33 8.71 -5.95
CA TYR A 279 30.89 8.49 -7.27
C TYR A 279 32.36 8.93 -7.39
N SER A 280 33.03 9.23 -6.26
CA SER A 280 34.47 9.48 -6.23
C SER A 280 35.28 8.20 -5.98
N ASN A 281 36.60 8.28 -6.16
CA ASN A 281 37.53 7.20 -5.83
C ASN A 281 37.63 6.94 -4.31
N GLU A 282 37.31 7.93 -3.47
CA GLU A 282 37.40 7.85 -2.00
C GLU A 282 36.04 7.56 -1.34
N PHE A 283 35.06 7.08 -2.12
CA PHE A 283 33.68 6.90 -1.67
C PHE A 283 33.54 5.98 -0.45
N ASN A 284 34.39 4.96 -0.32
CA ASN A 284 34.35 3.99 0.78
C ASN A 284 35.35 4.32 1.91
N ASN A 285 35.96 5.50 1.90
CA ASN A 285 36.86 5.93 2.96
C ASN A 285 36.14 5.96 4.32
N LYS A 286 36.70 5.28 5.32
CA LYS A 286 36.08 5.13 6.65
C LYS A 286 35.69 6.45 7.35
N TYR A 287 36.40 7.54 7.06
CA TYR A 287 36.22 8.82 7.75
C TYR A 287 35.51 9.87 6.88
N THR A 288 35.69 9.80 5.56
CA THR A 288 35.21 10.83 4.62
C THR A 288 34.26 10.30 3.55
N GLY A 289 34.01 9.00 3.51
CA GLY A 289 33.18 8.32 2.51
C GLY A 289 31.67 8.51 2.72
N TYR A 290 30.89 7.73 1.98
CA TYR A 290 29.45 7.91 1.85
C TYR A 290 28.74 7.76 3.21
N GLN A 291 29.33 7.02 4.14
CA GLN A 291 28.83 6.79 5.49
C GLN A 291 28.70 8.09 6.30
N LYS A 292 29.39 9.17 5.91
CA LYS A 292 29.23 10.50 6.52
C LYS A 292 27.89 11.16 6.13
N TYR A 293 27.35 10.82 4.96
CA TYR A 293 26.21 11.51 4.34
C TYR A 293 24.91 10.73 4.49
N ILE A 294 24.97 9.40 4.54
CA ILE A 294 23.78 8.54 4.61
C ILE A 294 23.70 7.73 5.89
N ASP A 295 22.49 7.43 6.31
CA ASP A 295 22.20 6.35 7.25
C ASP A 295 22.26 5.02 6.49
N VAL A 296 23.43 4.36 6.57
CA VAL A 296 23.75 3.15 5.81
C VAL A 296 22.74 2.04 6.04
N ASP A 297 22.21 1.89 7.25
CA ASP A 297 21.33 0.77 7.57
C ASP A 297 19.97 0.91 6.88
N THR A 298 19.48 2.15 6.68
CA THR A 298 18.26 2.38 5.89
C THR A 298 18.43 2.04 4.42
N PHE A 299 19.61 2.28 3.83
CA PHE A 299 19.92 1.90 2.45
C PHE A 299 20.06 0.39 2.32
N VAL A 300 20.61 -0.29 3.33
CA VAL A 300 20.69 -1.75 3.38
C VAL A 300 19.29 -2.37 3.41
N ASP A 301 18.40 -1.88 4.28
CA ASP A 301 17.02 -2.38 4.34
C ASP A 301 16.25 -2.10 3.04
N TYR A 302 16.40 -0.90 2.47
CA TYR A 302 15.79 -0.54 1.20
C TYR A 302 16.28 -1.42 0.04
N TYR A 303 17.58 -1.73 -0.01
CA TYR A 303 18.15 -2.67 -0.97
C TYR A 303 17.49 -4.03 -0.85
N ILE A 304 17.49 -4.61 0.37
CA ILE A 304 17.02 -5.98 0.58
C ILE A 304 15.53 -6.12 0.24
N ILE A 305 14.70 -5.15 0.62
CA ILE A 305 13.25 -5.20 0.35
C ILE A 305 12.97 -5.19 -1.15
N ASN A 306 13.54 -4.23 -1.88
CA ASN A 306 13.31 -4.11 -3.32
C ASN A 306 13.96 -5.25 -4.11
N GLU A 307 15.14 -5.70 -3.68
CA GLU A 307 15.81 -6.85 -4.29
C GLU A 307 15.02 -8.14 -4.03
N PHE A 308 14.59 -8.41 -2.80
CA PHE A 308 13.86 -9.63 -2.47
C PHE A 308 12.51 -9.71 -3.18
N PHE A 309 11.71 -8.64 -3.14
CA PHE A 309 10.44 -8.62 -3.88
C PHE A 309 10.60 -8.39 -5.38
N ASN A 310 11.83 -8.23 -5.87
CA ASN A 310 12.14 -7.97 -7.27
C ASN A 310 11.35 -6.77 -7.82
N ASN A 311 11.39 -5.64 -7.09
CA ASN A 311 10.81 -4.38 -7.52
C ASN A 311 11.71 -3.75 -8.59
N THR A 312 11.31 -3.89 -9.85
CA THR A 312 12.08 -3.43 -11.00
C THR A 312 12.01 -1.93 -11.23
N ASP A 313 11.16 -1.21 -10.51
CA ASP A 313 11.05 0.25 -10.60
C ASP A 313 12.05 0.95 -9.67
N ALA A 314 12.39 0.30 -8.55
CA ALA A 314 13.24 0.85 -7.50
C ALA A 314 14.66 1.20 -8.00
N GLY A 315 15.13 2.36 -7.60
CA GLY A 315 16.37 3.00 -8.06
C GLY A 315 16.27 3.67 -9.43
N ILE A 316 15.22 3.42 -10.22
CA ILE A 316 14.93 4.13 -11.49
C ILE A 316 13.86 5.19 -11.26
N LEU A 317 12.67 4.76 -10.86
CA LEU A 317 11.49 5.54 -10.48
C LEU A 317 11.04 5.11 -9.07
N SER A 318 9.96 5.70 -8.55
CA SER A 318 9.34 5.30 -7.27
C SER A 318 10.33 5.19 -6.09
N THR A 319 11.40 5.98 -6.13
CA THR A 319 12.53 5.89 -5.20
C THR A 319 12.59 7.12 -4.33
N TYR A 320 12.40 6.94 -3.04
CA TYR A 320 12.38 8.03 -2.06
C TYR A 320 13.65 8.04 -1.23
N ILE A 321 14.15 9.24 -0.93
CA ILE A 321 15.10 9.49 0.16
C ILE A 321 14.60 10.69 0.97
N TYR A 322 14.93 10.74 2.24
CA TYR A 322 14.54 11.83 3.13
C TYR A 322 15.64 12.18 4.12
N LYS A 323 15.54 13.36 4.71
CA LYS A 323 16.52 13.86 5.68
C LYS A 323 15.84 14.85 6.63
N ASP A 324 16.11 14.72 7.93
CA ASP A 324 15.76 15.75 8.92
C ASP A 324 16.93 16.72 9.20
N PHE A 325 16.68 17.80 9.95
CA PHE A 325 17.69 18.77 10.39
C PHE A 325 18.87 18.06 11.07
N GLY A 326 20.10 18.36 10.65
CA GLY A 326 21.30 17.74 11.23
C GLY A 326 21.45 16.22 11.08
N GLU A 327 20.44 15.50 10.57
CA GLU A 327 20.51 14.05 10.35
C GLU A 327 21.20 13.69 9.02
N LYS A 328 21.48 12.40 8.83
CA LYS A 328 21.93 11.86 7.56
C LYS A 328 20.75 11.58 6.62
N ILE A 329 21.03 11.45 5.33
CA ILE A 329 20.03 11.03 4.34
C ILE A 329 19.65 9.57 4.61
N LYS A 330 18.36 9.27 4.65
CA LYS A 330 17.78 7.94 4.83
C LYS A 330 17.10 7.48 3.54
N ALA A 331 17.17 6.20 3.23
CA ALA A 331 16.47 5.61 2.09
C ALA A 331 15.04 5.20 2.44
N GLY A 332 14.15 5.31 1.45
CA GLY A 332 12.74 5.00 1.56
C GLY A 332 11.86 6.22 1.83
N PRO A 333 10.56 6.00 2.10
CA PRO A 333 9.89 4.70 2.15
C PRO A 333 9.84 3.96 0.80
N VAL A 334 9.60 2.64 0.83
CA VAL A 334 9.40 1.86 -0.40
C VAL A 334 8.04 2.16 -1.04
N TRP A 335 7.94 2.00 -2.37
CA TRP A 335 6.76 2.35 -3.16
C TRP A 335 6.65 1.51 -4.44
N ASP A 336 5.41 1.32 -4.91
CA ASP A 336 5.01 0.75 -6.22
C ASP A 336 5.50 -0.68 -6.52
N PHE A 337 4.82 -1.68 -5.94
CA PHE A 337 5.12 -3.10 -6.12
C PHE A 337 4.15 -3.84 -7.06
N ASN A 338 3.32 -3.13 -7.83
CA ASN A 338 2.41 -3.78 -8.79
C ASN A 338 3.18 -4.61 -9.84
N ALA A 339 4.31 -4.09 -10.34
CA ALA A 339 5.19 -4.76 -11.30
C ALA A 339 6.36 -5.47 -10.60
N SER A 340 6.07 -6.23 -9.55
CA SER A 340 7.08 -6.96 -8.77
C SER A 340 6.63 -8.41 -8.53
N MET A 341 7.49 -9.23 -7.91
CA MET A 341 7.14 -10.61 -7.50
C MET A 341 6.57 -11.44 -8.66
N GLY A 342 7.31 -11.47 -9.76
CA GLY A 342 6.94 -12.19 -10.98
C GLY A 342 5.93 -11.46 -11.88
N ASN A 343 5.46 -10.26 -11.55
CA ASN A 343 4.44 -9.54 -12.32
C ASN A 343 4.97 -8.40 -13.20
N SER A 344 6.29 -8.29 -13.39
CA SER A 344 6.89 -7.22 -14.19
C SER A 344 6.86 -7.56 -15.67
N ASN A 345 6.43 -6.60 -16.50
CA ASN A 345 6.54 -6.67 -17.95
C ASN A 345 7.78 -5.95 -18.52
N VAL A 346 8.60 -5.35 -17.66
CA VAL A 346 9.69 -4.43 -18.05
C VAL A 346 11.02 -5.16 -18.24
N LEU A 347 11.28 -6.22 -17.49
CA LEU A 347 12.52 -6.98 -17.56
C LEU A 347 12.22 -8.39 -18.08
N SER A 348 12.75 -8.68 -19.27
CA SER A 348 12.74 -10.03 -19.84
C SER A 348 13.91 -10.86 -19.29
N PRO A 349 13.72 -12.14 -18.95
CA PRO A 349 12.45 -12.87 -19.04
C PRO A 349 11.51 -12.53 -17.88
N TYR A 350 10.23 -12.39 -18.24
CA TYR A 350 9.11 -12.37 -17.30
C TYR A 350 9.27 -13.57 -16.36
N TYR A 351 9.14 -13.37 -15.05
CA TYR A 351 9.22 -14.43 -14.02
C TYR A 351 10.59 -14.95 -13.59
N ASP A 352 11.73 -14.38 -14.00
CA ASP A 352 12.99 -14.83 -13.40
C ASP A 352 13.10 -14.36 -11.94
N TYR A 353 13.00 -15.31 -11.01
CA TYR A 353 13.27 -15.11 -9.59
C TYR A 353 14.78 -15.01 -9.32
N LYS A 354 15.63 -15.20 -10.34
CA LYS A 354 17.09 -15.18 -10.25
C LYS A 354 17.65 -13.82 -10.66
N GLY A 355 18.91 -13.64 -10.31
CA GLY A 355 19.68 -12.45 -10.64
C GLY A 355 19.61 -11.37 -9.57
N PHE A 356 20.59 -10.48 -9.63
CA PHE A 356 20.63 -9.26 -8.83
C PHE A 356 20.34 -8.06 -9.71
N TYR A 357 19.45 -7.19 -9.25
CA TYR A 357 18.97 -6.03 -10.00
C TYR A 357 19.38 -4.70 -9.37
N MET A 358 19.14 -4.54 -8.07
CA MET A 358 19.38 -3.29 -7.35
C MET A 358 20.83 -2.84 -7.42
N ASN A 359 21.80 -3.76 -7.57
CA ASN A 359 23.21 -3.43 -7.74
C ASN A 359 23.54 -2.72 -9.07
N ARG A 360 22.54 -2.46 -9.93
CA ARG A 360 22.67 -1.73 -11.20
C ARG A 360 21.90 -0.41 -11.20
N THR A 361 21.23 -0.09 -10.10
CA THR A 361 20.36 1.08 -10.00
C THR A 361 21.07 2.22 -9.29
N ALA A 362 20.56 3.44 -9.45
CA ALA A 362 21.22 4.65 -8.95
C ALA A 362 21.57 4.52 -7.46
N TRP A 363 22.77 4.99 -7.12
CA TRP A 363 23.44 4.87 -5.82
C TRP A 363 23.87 3.46 -5.43
N PHE A 364 23.04 2.45 -5.65
CA PHE A 364 23.34 1.07 -5.27
C PHE A 364 24.41 0.43 -6.17
N ASP A 365 24.51 0.87 -7.41
CA ASP A 365 25.63 0.56 -8.31
C ASP A 365 26.99 0.80 -7.65
N ARG A 366 27.17 1.95 -6.99
CA ARG A 366 28.40 2.30 -6.27
C ARG A 366 28.47 1.74 -4.86
N LEU A 367 27.37 1.73 -4.10
CA LEU A 367 27.38 1.22 -2.73
C LEU A 367 27.78 -0.26 -2.68
N MET A 368 27.36 -1.05 -3.67
CA MET A 368 27.68 -2.48 -3.77
C MET A 368 29.15 -2.77 -4.11
N GLU A 369 29.93 -1.75 -4.46
CA GLU A 369 31.38 -1.87 -4.61
C GLU A 369 32.13 -1.77 -3.27
N ASP A 370 31.50 -1.26 -2.21
CA ASP A 370 32.10 -1.29 -0.88
C ASP A 370 31.83 -2.63 -0.19
N LYS A 371 32.89 -3.39 0.05
CA LYS A 371 32.86 -4.65 0.81
C LYS A 371 32.15 -4.52 2.16
N THR A 372 32.27 -3.38 2.85
CA THR A 372 31.61 -3.15 4.14
C THR A 372 30.09 -3.06 3.98
N PHE A 373 29.62 -2.40 2.91
CA PHE A 373 28.20 -2.33 2.59
C PHE A 373 27.64 -3.71 2.23
N VAL A 374 28.35 -4.45 1.38
CA VAL A 374 27.95 -5.82 0.98
C VAL A 374 27.86 -6.76 2.19
N ILE A 375 28.81 -6.69 3.13
CA ILE A 375 28.74 -7.46 4.38
C ILE A 375 27.46 -7.12 5.16
N LYS A 376 27.10 -5.84 5.26
CA LYS A 376 25.87 -5.42 5.94
C LYS A 376 24.62 -5.96 5.24
N VAL A 377 24.56 -5.89 3.90
CA VAL A 377 23.47 -6.47 3.11
C VAL A 377 23.33 -7.97 3.35
N ILE A 378 24.40 -8.74 3.21
CA ILE A 378 24.39 -10.19 3.41
C ILE A 378 23.91 -10.55 4.83
N ASN A 379 24.47 -9.89 5.85
CA ASN A 379 24.14 -10.18 7.23
C ASN A 379 22.70 -9.81 7.57
N ARG A 380 22.25 -8.63 7.13
CA ARG A 380 20.88 -8.17 7.35
C ARG A 380 19.87 -9.05 6.62
N TYR A 381 20.16 -9.46 5.39
CA TYR A 381 19.33 -10.41 4.64
C TYR A 381 19.19 -11.75 5.38
N LYS A 382 20.31 -12.33 5.84
CA LYS A 382 20.28 -13.59 6.61
C LYS A 382 19.48 -13.50 7.92
N LEU A 383 19.39 -12.32 8.53
CA LEU A 383 18.52 -12.08 9.70
C LEU A 383 17.04 -11.99 9.28
N LEU A 384 16.74 -11.26 8.20
CA LEU A 384 15.38 -11.11 7.68
C LEU A 384 14.80 -12.44 7.17
N ARG A 385 15.62 -13.32 6.60
CA ARG A 385 15.22 -14.68 6.19
C ARG A 385 14.78 -15.59 7.34
N LYS A 386 15.13 -15.25 8.59
CA LYS A 386 14.63 -15.95 9.79
C LYS A 386 13.33 -15.36 10.34
N THR A 387 12.84 -14.26 9.77
CA THR A 387 11.70 -13.49 10.28
C THR A 387 10.75 -13.15 9.12
N TYR A 388 10.63 -11.87 8.78
CA TYR A 388 9.66 -11.32 7.83
C TYR A 388 9.80 -11.81 6.39
N LEU A 389 10.97 -12.35 6.04
CA LEU A 389 11.24 -12.90 4.70
C LEU A 389 11.36 -14.42 4.72
N SER A 390 10.99 -15.11 5.81
CA SER A 390 10.97 -16.58 5.84
C SER A 390 9.87 -17.14 4.94
N ASP A 391 10.07 -18.35 4.40
CA ASP A 391 9.08 -18.98 3.52
C ASP A 391 7.74 -19.16 4.28
N GLU A 392 7.80 -19.62 5.52
CA GLU A 392 6.63 -19.80 6.38
C GLU A 392 5.87 -18.48 6.61
N TYR A 393 6.57 -17.40 6.95
CA TYR A 393 5.94 -16.10 7.18
C TYR A 393 5.25 -15.58 5.92
N LEU A 394 5.91 -15.68 4.76
CA LEU A 394 5.39 -15.18 3.49
C LEU A 394 4.17 -15.98 3.02
N ILE A 395 4.20 -17.31 3.13
CA ILE A 395 3.08 -18.16 2.73
C ILE A 395 1.89 -17.96 3.65
N ASN A 396 2.11 -17.93 4.97
CA ASN A 396 1.04 -17.65 5.93
C ASN A 396 0.43 -16.27 5.68
N PHE A 397 1.25 -15.25 5.38
CA PHE A 397 0.76 -13.91 5.05
C PHE A 397 -0.17 -13.94 3.82
N ILE A 398 0.21 -14.67 2.76
CA ILE A 398 -0.63 -14.81 1.57
C ILE A 398 -1.94 -15.54 1.91
N ASP A 399 -1.87 -16.67 2.60
CA ASP A 399 -3.04 -17.49 2.93
C ASP A 399 -4.02 -16.74 3.85
N ASP A 400 -3.52 -16.04 4.86
CA ASP A 400 -4.34 -15.19 5.74
C ASP A 400 -4.98 -14.04 4.96
N THR A 401 -4.24 -13.44 4.02
CA THR A 401 -4.77 -12.35 3.18
C THR A 401 -5.86 -12.86 2.23
N VAL A 402 -5.65 -14.01 1.57
CA VAL A 402 -6.67 -14.65 0.70
C VAL A 402 -7.93 -14.98 1.51
N LYS A 403 -7.77 -15.53 2.72
CA LYS A 403 -8.88 -15.80 3.63
C LYS A 403 -9.64 -14.53 4.02
N MET A 404 -8.93 -13.43 4.31
CA MET A 404 -9.53 -12.13 4.61
C MET A 404 -10.32 -11.56 3.42
N LEU A 405 -9.80 -11.70 2.19
CA LEU A 405 -10.50 -11.23 0.99
C LEU A 405 -11.80 -12.01 0.73
N GLY A 406 -11.83 -13.31 1.03
CA GLY A 406 -12.99 -14.17 0.83
C GLY A 406 -13.49 -14.13 -0.62
N GLU A 407 -14.77 -13.82 -0.81
CA GLU A 407 -15.41 -13.71 -2.15
C GLU A 407 -15.10 -12.41 -2.92
N ALA A 408 -14.38 -11.45 -2.33
CA ALA A 408 -14.10 -10.17 -2.98
C ALA A 408 -13.30 -10.29 -4.29
N PRO A 409 -12.28 -11.17 -4.42
CA PRO A 409 -11.57 -11.38 -5.68
C PRO A 409 -12.51 -11.88 -6.78
N LYS A 410 -13.43 -12.81 -6.48
CA LYS A 410 -14.43 -13.31 -7.43
C LYS A 410 -15.28 -12.16 -7.99
N ARG A 411 -15.88 -11.34 -7.12
CA ARG A 411 -16.66 -10.16 -7.54
C ARG A 411 -15.80 -9.17 -8.33
N ASN A 412 -14.54 -8.98 -7.94
CA ASN A 412 -13.62 -8.14 -8.69
C ASN A 412 -13.40 -8.65 -10.13
N PHE A 413 -13.15 -9.94 -10.31
CA PHE A 413 -12.89 -10.52 -11.63
C PHE A 413 -14.15 -10.77 -12.46
N GLU A 414 -15.35 -10.71 -11.87
CA GLU A 414 -16.61 -10.58 -12.61
C GLU A 414 -16.71 -9.23 -13.33
N VAL A 415 -16.16 -8.15 -12.73
CA VAL A 415 -16.10 -6.81 -13.36
C VAL A 415 -14.88 -6.67 -14.26
N TRP A 416 -13.74 -7.20 -13.82
CA TRP A 416 -12.44 -7.05 -14.47
C TRP A 416 -11.82 -8.43 -14.74
N PRO A 417 -12.26 -9.19 -15.76
CA PRO A 417 -11.78 -10.55 -15.99
C PRO A 417 -10.26 -10.67 -16.05
N ILE A 418 -9.69 -11.76 -15.52
CA ILE A 418 -8.23 -12.00 -15.50
C ILE A 418 -7.60 -11.83 -16.89
N TYR A 419 -8.24 -12.38 -17.92
CA TYR A 419 -7.75 -12.25 -19.30
C TYR A 419 -7.66 -10.77 -19.75
N MET A 420 -8.56 -9.91 -19.27
CA MET A 420 -8.56 -8.46 -19.54
C MET A 420 -7.43 -7.78 -18.75
N CYS A 421 -7.24 -8.13 -17.48
CA CYS A 421 -6.13 -7.64 -16.66
C CYS A 421 -4.76 -8.00 -17.26
N ASN A 422 -4.62 -9.20 -17.85
CA ASN A 422 -3.40 -9.63 -18.55
C ASN A 422 -3.08 -8.77 -19.78
N GLN A 423 -4.05 -8.01 -20.30
CA GLN A 423 -3.89 -7.11 -21.44
C GLN A 423 -3.44 -5.69 -21.04
N PHE A 424 -2.80 -5.52 -19.88
CA PHE A 424 -2.29 -4.23 -19.40
C PHE A 424 -1.47 -3.47 -20.47
N GLU A 425 -0.55 -4.16 -21.16
CA GLU A 425 0.28 -3.58 -22.22
C GLU A 425 -0.53 -3.16 -23.46
N MET A 426 -1.57 -3.93 -23.81
CA MET A 426 -2.48 -3.56 -24.90
C MET A 426 -3.24 -2.27 -24.59
N PHE A 427 -3.73 -2.08 -23.36
CA PHE A 427 -4.39 -0.84 -22.96
C PHE A 427 -3.44 0.38 -22.97
N LYS A 428 -2.14 0.17 -22.76
CA LYS A 428 -1.14 1.25 -22.87
C LYS A 428 -0.98 1.76 -24.31
N ASP A 429 -0.98 0.83 -25.26
CA ASP A 429 -0.74 1.10 -26.68
C ASP A 429 -1.98 1.67 -27.38
N TYR A 430 -3.18 1.18 -27.06
CA TYR A 430 -4.42 1.48 -27.79
C TYR A 430 -5.44 2.26 -26.95
N ARG A 431 -4.97 3.09 -26.00
CA ARG A 431 -5.85 3.85 -25.09
C ARG A 431 -7.03 4.56 -25.77
N ASN A 432 -6.76 5.21 -26.91
CA ASN A 432 -7.78 6.00 -27.62
C ASN A 432 -8.93 5.13 -28.15
N ASP A 433 -8.68 3.87 -28.44
CA ASP A 433 -9.70 2.94 -28.95
C ASP A 433 -10.67 2.50 -27.83
N PHE A 434 -10.17 2.46 -26.59
CA PHE A 434 -10.93 1.98 -25.43
C PHE A 434 -11.53 3.07 -24.56
N SER A 435 -11.09 4.33 -24.70
CA SER A 435 -11.53 5.45 -23.85
C SER A 435 -13.06 5.63 -23.81
N LYS A 436 -13.75 5.31 -24.91
CA LYS A 436 -15.21 5.35 -25.04
C LYS A 436 -15.96 4.31 -24.20
N PHE A 437 -15.26 3.29 -23.68
CA PHE A 437 -15.82 2.24 -22.84
C PHE A 437 -15.40 2.34 -21.37
N GLU A 438 -14.65 3.38 -20.99
CA GLU A 438 -14.08 3.51 -19.63
C GLU A 438 -15.16 3.48 -18.52
N ASP A 439 -16.38 3.90 -18.83
CA ASP A 439 -17.50 3.93 -17.89
C ASP A 439 -18.27 2.60 -17.79
N ASP A 440 -18.08 1.67 -18.73
CA ASP A 440 -18.89 0.47 -18.88
C ASP A 440 -18.01 -0.78 -19.12
N PRO A 441 -17.53 -1.43 -18.04
CA PRO A 441 -16.67 -2.61 -18.14
C PRO A 441 -17.30 -3.78 -18.91
N LYS A 442 -18.64 -3.90 -18.91
CA LYS A 442 -19.36 -4.94 -19.64
C LYS A 442 -19.28 -4.71 -21.15
N LYS A 443 -19.52 -3.47 -21.61
CA LYS A 443 -19.34 -3.12 -23.03
C LYS A 443 -17.89 -3.25 -23.46
N LEU A 444 -16.94 -2.93 -22.59
CA LEU A 444 -15.53 -3.16 -22.86
C LEU A 444 -15.25 -4.66 -23.06
N ASP A 445 -15.73 -5.51 -22.16
CA ASP A 445 -15.59 -6.97 -22.25
C ASP A 445 -16.20 -7.52 -23.56
N GLU A 446 -17.41 -7.08 -23.92
CA GLU A 446 -18.04 -7.43 -25.19
C GLU A 446 -17.20 -6.98 -26.39
N TYR A 447 -16.70 -5.75 -26.38
CA TYR A 447 -15.86 -5.23 -27.46
C TYR A 447 -14.57 -6.05 -27.63
N LEU A 448 -13.88 -6.38 -26.53
CA LEU A 448 -12.63 -7.13 -26.58
C LEU A 448 -12.82 -8.55 -27.14
N LYS A 449 -13.95 -9.20 -26.86
CA LYS A 449 -14.29 -10.53 -27.44
C LYS A 449 -14.36 -10.53 -28.97
N TYR A 450 -14.71 -9.39 -29.59
CA TYR A 450 -14.73 -9.25 -31.05
C TYR A 450 -13.45 -8.64 -31.64
N ASN A 451 -12.50 -8.20 -30.81
CA ASN A 451 -11.28 -7.49 -31.24
C ASN A 451 -10.01 -8.16 -30.68
N THR A 452 -9.99 -9.49 -30.64
CA THR A 452 -8.88 -10.28 -30.10
C THR A 452 -7.56 -10.12 -30.86
N SER A 453 -7.61 -9.61 -32.10
CA SER A 453 -6.40 -9.27 -32.88
C SER A 453 -5.54 -8.18 -32.24
N LEU A 454 -6.09 -7.41 -31.29
CA LEU A 454 -5.34 -6.41 -30.51
C LEU A 454 -4.53 -7.01 -29.36
N PHE A 455 -4.83 -8.26 -28.97
CA PHE A 455 -4.28 -8.85 -27.76
C PHE A 455 -2.77 -9.07 -27.90
N LYS A 456 -2.05 -8.77 -26.81
CA LYS A 456 -0.63 -9.13 -26.66
C LYS A 456 -0.54 -10.57 -26.16
N SER A 457 0.65 -11.17 -26.33
CA SER A 457 0.93 -12.47 -25.74
C SER A 457 0.80 -12.38 -24.22
N THR A 458 0.15 -13.38 -23.64
CA THR A 458 -0.02 -13.57 -22.19
C THR A 458 0.57 -14.92 -21.78
N GLU A 459 1.49 -15.44 -22.59
CA GLU A 459 2.23 -16.66 -22.30
C GLU A 459 2.93 -16.51 -20.94
N ASN A 460 2.75 -17.52 -20.08
CA ASN A 460 3.22 -17.57 -18.69
C ASN A 460 2.48 -16.67 -17.69
N MET A 461 1.38 -16.02 -18.07
CA MET A 461 0.50 -15.33 -17.11
C MET A 461 -0.61 -16.27 -16.62
N ALA A 462 -1.03 -16.08 -15.37
CA ALA A 462 -2.14 -16.83 -14.81
C ALA A 462 -3.45 -16.57 -15.60
N THR A 463 -4.26 -17.61 -15.70
CA THR A 463 -5.58 -17.59 -16.33
C THR A 463 -6.73 -17.54 -15.32
N SER A 464 -6.42 -17.73 -14.04
CA SER A 464 -7.34 -17.64 -12.90
C SER A 464 -6.70 -16.93 -11.72
N TYR A 465 -7.52 -16.50 -10.75
CA TYR A 465 -7.04 -15.91 -9.50
C TYR A 465 -6.23 -16.91 -8.67
N GLU A 466 -6.71 -18.15 -8.58
CA GLU A 466 -6.09 -19.22 -7.80
C GLU A 466 -4.71 -19.58 -8.37
N GLU A 467 -4.59 -19.66 -9.70
CA GLU A 467 -3.30 -19.87 -10.37
C GLU A 467 -2.33 -18.73 -10.09
N GLU A 468 -2.80 -17.48 -10.10
CA GLU A 468 -1.96 -16.31 -9.80
C GLU A 468 -1.44 -16.32 -8.35
N ILE A 469 -2.26 -16.75 -7.39
CA ILE A 469 -1.85 -16.91 -5.98
C ILE A 469 -0.76 -17.98 -5.87
N GLU A 470 -0.94 -19.13 -6.53
CA GLU A 470 0.08 -20.18 -6.51
C GLU A 470 1.37 -19.75 -7.21
N MET A 471 1.28 -19.03 -8.33
CA MET A 471 2.44 -18.45 -9.00
C MET A 471 3.18 -17.44 -8.11
N LEU A 472 2.47 -16.59 -7.35
CA LEU A 472 3.08 -15.66 -6.40
C LEU A 472 3.83 -16.41 -5.28
N LYS A 473 3.22 -17.45 -4.71
CA LYS A 473 3.87 -18.30 -3.69
C LYS A 473 5.12 -18.97 -4.23
N VAL A 474 5.01 -19.61 -5.40
CA VAL A 474 6.14 -20.28 -6.07
C VAL A 474 7.26 -19.29 -6.36
N PHE A 475 6.93 -18.09 -6.84
CA PHE A 475 7.93 -17.04 -7.08
C PHE A 475 8.69 -16.71 -5.80
N LEU A 476 8.00 -16.44 -4.69
CA LEU A 476 8.64 -16.02 -3.44
C LEU A 476 9.52 -17.12 -2.83
N ILE A 477 9.06 -18.38 -2.85
CA ILE A 477 9.85 -19.53 -2.37
C ILE A 477 11.12 -19.67 -3.22
N ASN A 478 10.98 -19.64 -4.55
CA ASN A 478 12.13 -19.78 -5.44
C ASN A 478 13.09 -18.60 -5.33
N ARG A 479 12.56 -17.38 -5.16
CA ARG A 479 13.35 -16.17 -4.93
C ARG A 479 14.15 -16.26 -3.62
N GLY A 480 13.50 -16.68 -2.54
CA GLY A 480 14.13 -16.91 -1.25
C GLY A 480 15.27 -17.92 -1.33
N ARG A 481 15.01 -19.11 -1.88
CA ARG A 481 16.03 -20.16 -2.06
C ARG A 481 17.18 -19.72 -2.95
N TRP A 482 16.87 -19.07 -4.08
CA TRP A 482 17.91 -18.59 -4.96
C TRP A 482 18.77 -17.53 -4.27
N MET A 483 18.18 -16.57 -3.57
CA MET A 483 18.95 -15.58 -2.83
C MET A 483 19.76 -16.25 -1.70
N ASP A 484 19.24 -17.24 -0.98
CA ASP A 484 20.01 -17.97 0.06
C ASP A 484 21.30 -18.60 -0.53
N GLU A 485 21.21 -19.20 -1.71
CA GLU A 485 22.35 -19.80 -2.43
C GLU A 485 23.31 -18.78 -3.05
N ASN A 486 22.85 -17.55 -3.31
CA ASN A 486 23.56 -16.59 -4.16
C ASN A 486 23.89 -15.27 -3.46
N ILE A 487 23.40 -14.98 -2.25
CA ILE A 487 23.61 -13.70 -1.57
C ILE A 487 25.10 -13.39 -1.36
N GLU A 488 25.93 -14.41 -1.13
CA GLU A 488 27.38 -14.21 -1.00
C GLU A 488 28.07 -13.89 -2.33
N LYS A 489 27.44 -14.17 -3.47
CA LYS A 489 27.96 -13.73 -4.78
C LYS A 489 27.95 -12.21 -4.91
N LEU A 490 27.29 -11.49 -4.01
CA LEU A 490 27.39 -10.02 -3.92
C LEU A 490 28.84 -9.53 -3.71
N TYR A 491 29.75 -10.35 -3.17
CA TYR A 491 31.15 -9.98 -3.03
C TYR A 491 31.87 -9.72 -4.37
N ARG A 492 31.39 -10.30 -5.48
CA ARG A 492 32.02 -10.12 -6.79
C ARG A 492 32.02 -8.68 -7.30
N TRP A 493 31.17 -7.82 -6.73
CA TRP A 493 31.12 -6.39 -7.07
C TRP A 493 32.10 -5.56 -6.25
N THR A 494 32.75 -6.15 -5.25
CA THR A 494 33.67 -5.45 -4.32
C THR A 494 35.15 -5.58 -4.70
N GLU A 495 35.42 -6.29 -5.81
CA GLU A 495 36.76 -6.65 -6.28
C GLU A 495 37.39 -5.60 -7.19
#